data_AF-A0A7W7EZ44-F1
#
_entry.id   AF-A0A7W7EZ44-F1
#
_cell.length_a   1.000
_cell.length_b   1.000
_cell.length_c   1.000
_cell.angle_alpha   90.00
_cell.angle_beta   90.00
_cell.angle_gamma   90.00
#
_symmetry.space_group_name_H-M   'P 1'
#
loop_
_entity.id
_entity.type
_entity.pdbx_description
1 polymer ?
#
loop_
_entity_poly.entity_id
_entity_poly.type
_entity_poly.pdbx_seq_one_letter_code
_entity_poly.pdbx_strand_id
1 'polypeptide(L)'
;MTPDAERRAVHLIREKLNLSERRACDIVGVARRVVRYEPVRSDDGTLRQRLRELATERRRFGYRRLGYLLAREGLAPNHKKLLRIYREEGLKVRRRGGRKRALGTRAPMTVPQEPNQRWSLDFVSDAFVCGRRFRILAVVDDFSRECLALVADTSLSGARVARELTALLGERGKPLLIVSDNVLCREAAAGFGQQISMRRQSSARHAI
;
A
#
# COMPACT_ATOMS: atom_id res chain seq x y z
N MET A 1 -9.57 4.95 -36.49
CA MET A 1 -8.16 5.12 -36.06
C MET A 1 -8.01 6.48 -35.38
N THR A 2 -6.93 6.73 -34.64
CA THR A 2 -6.64 8.11 -34.19
C THR A 2 -5.98 8.90 -35.33
N PRO A 3 -6.19 10.22 -35.44
CA PRO A 3 -5.54 11.05 -36.48
C PRO A 3 -4.02 10.93 -36.49
N ASP A 4 -3.42 10.66 -35.33
CA ASP A 4 -1.97 10.46 -35.17
C ASP A 4 -1.49 9.12 -35.76
N ALA A 5 -2.30 8.06 -35.63
CA ALA A 5 -2.00 6.77 -36.26
C ALA A 5 -2.14 6.83 -37.79
N GLU A 6 -3.12 7.58 -38.27
CA GLU A 6 -3.33 7.85 -39.71
C GLU A 6 -2.14 8.62 -40.32
N ARG A 7 -1.64 9.66 -39.63
CA ARG A 7 -0.42 10.37 -40.05
C ARG A 7 0.79 9.45 -40.13
N ARG A 8 1.02 8.65 -39.09
CA ARG A 8 2.15 7.70 -39.06
C ARG A 8 2.08 6.69 -40.20
N ALA A 9 0.89 6.18 -40.51
CA ALA A 9 0.70 5.26 -41.63
C ALA A 9 1.05 5.91 -42.98
N VAL A 10 0.60 7.15 -43.21
CA VAL A 10 0.93 7.90 -44.43
C VAL A 10 2.44 8.16 -44.55
N HIS A 11 3.11 8.57 -43.47
CA HIS A 11 4.57 8.77 -43.45
C HIS A 11 5.34 7.47 -43.75
N LEU A 12 4.94 6.36 -43.12
CA LEU A 12 5.57 5.05 -43.31
C LEU A 12 5.44 4.56 -44.77
N ILE A 13 4.27 4.73 -45.38
CA ILE A 13 4.01 4.35 -46.78
C ILE A 13 4.82 5.24 -47.73
N ARG A 14 4.90 6.54 -47.42
CA ARG A 14 5.70 7.49 -48.20
C ARG A 14 7.18 7.12 -48.21
N GLU A 15 7.74 6.74 -47.06
CA GLU A 15 9.15 6.36 -46.92
C GLU A 15 9.46 4.97 -47.49
N LYS A 16 8.62 3.96 -47.24
CA LYS A 16 8.89 2.59 -47.68
C LYS A 16 8.66 2.36 -49.17
N LEU A 17 7.73 3.09 -49.78
CA LEU A 17 7.30 2.88 -51.17
C LEU A 17 7.66 4.07 -52.08
N ASN A 18 8.40 5.07 -51.57
CA ASN A 18 8.77 6.30 -52.29
C ASN A 18 7.60 6.96 -53.04
N LEU A 19 6.41 6.95 -52.44
CA LEU A 19 5.20 7.50 -53.04
C LEU A 19 5.05 9.00 -52.75
N SER A 20 4.29 9.70 -53.59
CA SER A 20 3.89 11.07 -53.28
C SER A 20 2.91 11.09 -52.10
N GLU A 21 2.91 12.18 -51.31
CA GLU A 21 1.98 12.38 -50.19
C GLU A 21 0.52 12.15 -50.62
N ARG A 22 0.16 12.58 -51.84
CA ARG A 22 -1.19 12.40 -52.39
C ARG A 22 -1.55 10.91 -52.51
N ARG A 23 -0.69 10.12 -53.14
CA ARG A 23 -0.93 8.69 -53.37
C ARG A 23 -0.90 7.90 -52.05
N ALA A 24 -0.03 8.29 -51.12
CA ALA A 24 -0.01 7.70 -49.77
C ALA A 24 -1.30 8.03 -48.97
N CYS A 25 -1.80 9.27 -49.06
CA CYS A 25 -3.07 9.67 -48.45
C CYS A 25 -4.26 8.92 -49.02
N ASP A 26 -4.29 8.71 -50.34
CA ASP A 26 -5.37 7.99 -51.03
C ASP A 26 -5.40 6.50 -50.62
N ILE A 27 -4.23 5.86 -50.46
CA ILE A 27 -4.11 4.46 -50.00
C ILE A 27 -4.62 4.29 -48.56
N VAL A 28 -4.34 5.26 -47.68
CA VAL A 28 -4.79 5.20 -46.27
C VAL A 28 -6.23 5.72 -46.11
N GLY A 29 -6.77 6.45 -47.09
CA GLY A 29 -8.10 7.04 -47.04
C GLY A 29 -8.19 8.30 -46.17
N VAL A 30 -7.11 9.09 -46.07
CA VAL A 30 -7.00 10.23 -45.15
C VAL A 30 -6.86 11.54 -45.92
N ALA A 31 -7.57 12.58 -45.50
CA ALA A 31 -7.44 13.90 -46.12
C ALA A 31 -6.06 14.53 -45.85
N ARG A 32 -5.41 15.08 -46.89
CA ARG A 32 -4.09 15.76 -46.79
C ARG A 32 -4.03 16.85 -45.70
N ARG A 33 -5.13 17.54 -45.41
CA ARG A 33 -5.21 18.53 -44.31
C ARG A 33 -4.91 17.91 -42.94
N VAL A 34 -5.32 16.67 -42.72
CA VAL A 34 -5.05 15.95 -41.46
C VAL A 34 -3.55 15.62 -41.36
N VAL A 35 -2.92 15.28 -42.48
CA VAL A 35 -1.48 14.98 -42.56
C VAL A 35 -0.62 16.23 -42.37
N ARG A 36 -1.00 17.34 -43.00
CA ARG A 36 -0.30 18.63 -42.91
C ARG A 36 -0.58 19.41 -41.63
N TYR A 37 -1.48 18.94 -40.78
CA TYR A 37 -1.83 19.66 -39.56
C TYR A 37 -0.68 19.63 -38.56
N GLU A 38 -0.02 20.77 -38.38
CA GLU A 38 0.92 20.99 -37.30
C GLU A 38 0.21 21.63 -36.10
N PRO A 39 0.22 20.99 -34.92
CA PRO A 39 -0.37 21.59 -33.73
C PRO A 39 0.49 22.78 -33.27
N VAL A 40 -0.01 24.00 -33.50
CA VAL A 40 0.56 25.22 -32.91
C VAL A 40 0.33 25.18 -31.40
N ARG A 41 1.42 25.10 -30.63
CA ARG A 41 1.34 25.13 -29.16
C ARG A 41 1.39 26.59 -28.72
N SER A 42 0.42 27.00 -27.89
CA SER A 42 0.49 28.28 -27.18
C SER A 42 1.71 28.29 -26.26
N ASP A 43 2.39 29.43 -26.14
CA ASP A 43 3.42 29.60 -25.12
C ASP A 43 2.79 29.42 -23.73
N ASP A 44 3.20 28.33 -23.06
CA ASP A 44 2.73 27.97 -21.73
C ASP A 44 3.72 28.42 -20.64
N GLY A 45 4.75 29.20 -20.99
CA GLY A 45 5.86 29.59 -20.12
C GLY A 45 5.39 30.21 -18.81
N THR A 46 4.57 31.27 -18.87
CA THR A 46 4.07 31.97 -17.67
C THR A 46 3.26 31.06 -16.75
N LEU A 47 2.37 30.24 -17.32
CA LEU A 47 1.55 29.30 -16.57
C LEU A 47 2.40 28.21 -15.90
N ARG A 48 3.41 27.70 -16.61
CA ARG A 48 4.32 26.67 -16.13
C ARG A 48 5.18 27.18 -14.97
N GLN A 49 5.74 28.38 -15.12
CA GLN A 49 6.52 29.04 -14.08
C GLN A 49 5.68 29.23 -12.81
N ARG A 50 4.48 29.81 -12.95
CA ARG A 50 3.62 30.08 -11.79
C ARG A 50 3.15 28.79 -11.10
N LEU A 51 2.81 27.77 -11.88
CA LEU A 51 2.44 26.46 -11.34
C LEU A 51 3.59 25.82 -10.53
N ARG A 52 4.85 25.98 -10.99
CA ARG A 52 6.04 25.46 -10.29
C ARG A 52 6.29 26.19 -8.97
N GLU A 53 6.10 27.50 -8.93
CA GLU A 53 6.19 28.30 -7.71
C GLU A 53 5.17 27.83 -6.67
N LEU A 54 3.88 27.74 -7.04
CA LEU A 54 2.82 27.27 -6.16
C LEU A 54 3.03 25.83 -5.68
N ALA A 55 3.52 24.96 -6.55
CA ALA A 55 3.83 23.57 -6.19
C ALA A 55 5.02 23.47 -5.21
N THR A 56 5.99 24.40 -5.30
CA THR A 56 7.14 24.46 -4.40
C THR A 56 6.73 24.95 -3.01
N GLU A 57 5.90 25.98 -2.95
CA GLU A 57 5.35 26.54 -1.72
C GLU A 57 4.37 25.57 -1.02
N ARG A 58 3.60 24.81 -1.81
CA ARG A 58 2.55 23.89 -1.34
C ARG A 58 2.74 22.48 -1.88
N ARG A 59 3.82 21.82 -1.47
CA ARG A 59 4.25 20.47 -1.93
C ARG A 59 3.20 19.34 -1.79
N ARG A 60 2.13 19.55 -1.02
CA ARG A 60 1.04 18.57 -0.80
C ARG A 60 -0.15 18.77 -1.74
N PHE A 61 -0.18 19.84 -2.52
CA PHE A 61 -1.33 20.17 -3.34
C PHE A 61 -1.21 19.51 -4.71
N GLY A 62 -2.24 18.77 -5.09
CA GLY A 62 -2.37 18.25 -6.45
C GLY A 62 -2.92 19.31 -7.41
N TYR A 63 -2.90 18.99 -8.71
CA TYR A 63 -3.29 19.91 -9.78
C TYR A 63 -4.65 20.61 -9.57
N ARG A 64 -5.65 19.96 -8.95
CA ARG A 64 -6.96 20.59 -8.67
C ARG A 64 -6.86 21.77 -7.69
N ARG A 65 -6.10 21.61 -6.60
CA ARG A 65 -5.90 22.68 -5.61
C ARG A 65 -5.02 23.79 -6.18
N LEU A 66 -3.98 23.43 -6.92
CA LEU A 66 -3.12 24.40 -7.61
C LEU A 66 -3.91 25.19 -8.66
N GLY A 67 -4.82 24.53 -9.40
CA GLY A 67 -5.71 25.20 -10.36
C GLY A 67 -6.65 26.21 -9.72
N TYR A 68 -7.15 25.93 -8.51
CA TYR A 68 -7.95 26.90 -7.76
C TYR A 68 -7.14 28.14 -7.34
N LEU A 69 -5.88 27.95 -6.94
CA LEU A 69 -4.99 29.06 -6.61
C LEU A 69 -4.64 29.90 -7.83
N LEU A 70 -4.33 29.25 -8.96
CA LEU A 70 -4.10 29.92 -10.23
C LEU A 70 -5.33 30.73 -10.69
N ALA A 71 -6.54 30.18 -10.51
CA ALA A 71 -7.76 30.88 -10.86
C ALA A 71 -7.99 32.17 -10.04
N ARG A 72 -7.55 32.19 -8.78
CA ARG A 72 -7.57 33.42 -7.94
C ARG A 72 -6.61 34.50 -8.44
N GLU A 73 -5.56 34.10 -9.16
CA GLU A 73 -4.57 34.99 -9.77
C GLU A 73 -4.94 35.37 -11.22
N GLY A 74 -6.15 35.03 -11.67
CA GLY A 74 -6.62 35.30 -13.04
C GLY A 74 -6.15 34.28 -14.09
N LEU A 75 -5.36 33.28 -13.70
CA LEU A 75 -4.87 32.21 -14.58
C LEU A 75 -5.80 30.99 -14.48
N ALA A 76 -6.83 30.94 -15.33
CA ALA A 76 -7.81 29.84 -15.34
C ALA A 76 -7.64 28.90 -16.55
N PRO A 77 -6.59 28.07 -16.63
CA PRO A 77 -6.42 27.12 -17.72
C PRO A 77 -7.48 26.01 -17.66
N ASN A 78 -7.90 25.51 -18.82
CA ASN A 78 -8.72 24.30 -18.91
C ASN A 78 -8.06 23.16 -18.12
N HIS A 79 -8.85 22.41 -17.35
CA HIS A 79 -8.40 21.29 -16.52
C HIS A 79 -7.53 20.28 -17.29
N LYS A 80 -7.80 20.04 -18.58
CA LYS A 80 -6.98 19.17 -19.45
C LYS A 80 -5.58 19.75 -19.66
N LYS A 81 -5.50 21.05 -19.93
CA LYS A 81 -4.24 21.79 -20.12
C LYS A 81 -3.43 21.81 -18.82
N LEU A 82 -4.08 22.11 -17.69
CA LEU A 82 -3.45 22.11 -16.37
C LEU A 82 -2.89 20.74 -16.00
N LEU A 83 -3.68 19.67 -16.21
CA LEU A 83 -3.24 18.31 -15.93
C LEU A 83 -2.05 17.89 -16.82
N ARG A 84 -2.05 18.31 -18.10
CA ARG A 84 -0.93 18.07 -19.02
C ARG A 84 0.34 18.75 -18.51
N ILE A 85 0.30 20.06 -18.27
CA ILE A 85 1.47 20.83 -17.79
C ILE A 85 1.97 20.29 -16.45
N TYR A 86 1.06 19.98 -15.52
CA TYR A 86 1.42 19.39 -14.22
C TYR A 86 2.15 18.04 -14.35
N ARG A 87 1.80 17.22 -15.34
CA ARG A 87 2.49 15.94 -15.62
C ARG A 87 3.84 16.18 -16.30
N GLU A 88 3.91 17.06 -17.29
CA GLU A 88 5.14 17.42 -17.98
C GLU A 88 6.18 18.04 -17.03
N GLU A 89 5.74 18.81 -16.03
CA GLU A 89 6.59 19.38 -14.98
C GLU A 89 6.96 18.40 -13.86
N GLY A 90 6.46 17.15 -13.87
CA GLY A 90 6.78 16.17 -12.85
C GLY A 90 6.25 16.50 -11.44
N LEU A 91 5.27 17.40 -11.31
CA LEU A 91 4.78 17.94 -10.02
C LEU A 91 3.92 16.96 -9.22
N LYS A 92 3.93 15.67 -9.58
CA LYS A 92 3.09 14.66 -8.95
C LYS A 92 3.43 14.53 -7.46
N VAL A 93 2.46 14.88 -6.61
CA VAL A 93 2.54 14.68 -5.15
C VAL A 93 2.97 13.24 -4.86
N ARG A 94 4.18 13.08 -4.29
CA ARG A 94 4.67 11.78 -3.86
C ARG A 94 3.81 11.31 -2.69
N ARG A 95 3.26 10.10 -2.82
CA ARG A 95 2.64 9.41 -1.69
C ARG A 95 3.72 9.17 -0.64
N ARG A 96 3.44 9.52 0.61
CA ARG A 96 4.34 9.18 1.72
C ARG A 96 4.53 7.66 1.70
N GLY A 97 5.74 7.20 1.43
CA GLY A 97 6.07 5.79 1.66
C GLY A 97 5.77 5.49 3.14
N GLY A 98 5.12 4.36 3.41
CA GLY A 98 4.94 3.91 4.79
C GLY A 98 6.29 3.95 5.51
N ARG A 99 6.30 4.37 6.78
CA ARG A 99 7.52 4.38 7.59
C ARG A 99 8.09 2.96 7.56
N LYS A 100 9.21 2.75 6.87
CA LYS A 100 9.93 1.47 6.93
C LYS A 100 10.35 1.31 8.39
N ARG A 101 9.70 0.39 9.10
CA ARG A 101 10.10 0.06 10.47
C ARG A 101 11.54 -0.44 10.38
N ALA A 102 12.41 0.05 11.25
CA ALA A 102 13.76 -0.49 11.34
C ALA A 102 13.63 -2.00 11.54
N LEU A 103 14.06 -2.78 10.56
CA LEU A 103 14.41 -4.18 10.78
C LEU A 103 15.65 -4.12 11.67
N GLY A 104 15.46 -3.91 12.97
CA GLY A 104 16.54 -4.12 13.92
C GLY A 104 17.08 -5.54 13.72
N THR A 105 18.38 -5.73 13.97
CA THR A 105 19.06 -7.02 13.95
C THR A 105 18.24 -8.01 14.77
N ARG A 106 17.44 -8.84 14.08
CA ARG A 106 16.69 -9.90 14.74
C ARG A 106 17.74 -10.90 15.18
N ALA A 107 17.99 -11.00 16.48
CA ALA A 107 18.75 -12.12 17.02
C ALA A 107 18.11 -13.40 16.46
N PRO A 108 18.92 -14.36 15.95
CA PRO A 108 18.38 -15.62 15.47
C PRO A 108 17.55 -16.22 16.61
N MET A 109 16.29 -16.52 16.32
CA MET A 109 15.40 -17.08 17.33
C MET A 109 15.85 -18.50 17.60
N THR A 110 16.14 -18.82 18.87
CA THR A 110 16.46 -20.18 19.30
C THR A 110 15.34 -21.12 18.86
N VAL A 111 15.71 -22.14 18.09
CA VAL A 111 14.81 -23.19 17.62
C VAL A 111 14.67 -24.21 18.75
N PRO A 112 13.45 -24.52 19.22
CA PRO A 112 13.25 -25.55 20.25
C PRO A 112 13.72 -26.91 19.73
N GLN A 113 14.24 -27.75 20.63
CA GLN A 113 14.79 -29.07 20.30
C GLN A 113 13.85 -30.22 20.70
N GLU A 114 12.85 -29.95 21.53
CA GLU A 114 11.88 -30.95 22.01
C GLU A 114 10.47 -30.33 22.07
N PRO A 115 9.40 -31.17 22.01
CA PRO A 115 8.04 -30.71 22.24
C PRO A 115 7.88 -30.05 23.61
N ASN A 116 6.93 -29.12 23.72
CA ASN A 116 6.62 -28.36 24.93
C ASN A 116 7.76 -27.48 25.47
N GLN A 117 8.87 -27.32 24.76
CA GLN A 117 9.89 -26.34 25.17
C GLN A 117 9.41 -24.90 24.91
N ARG A 118 8.68 -24.68 23.82
CA ARG A 118 8.25 -23.34 23.42
C ARG A 118 6.87 -23.33 22.79
N TRP A 119 5.97 -22.54 23.37
CA TRP A 119 4.65 -22.28 22.82
C TRP A 119 4.59 -20.89 22.20
N SER A 120 4.00 -20.79 21.01
CA SER A 120 3.67 -19.53 20.35
C SER A 120 2.16 -19.28 20.42
N LEU A 121 1.80 -18.07 20.85
CA LEU A 121 0.41 -17.62 20.97
C LEU A 121 0.14 -16.52 19.96
N ASP A 122 -0.92 -16.69 19.18
CA ASP A 122 -1.40 -15.70 18.23
C ASP A 122 -2.93 -15.55 18.29
N PHE A 123 -3.44 -14.41 17.81
CA PHE A 123 -4.86 -14.15 17.69
C PHE A 123 -5.26 -13.95 16.23
N VAL A 124 -6.16 -14.81 15.76
CA VAL A 124 -6.86 -14.60 14.49
C VAL A 124 -8.17 -13.85 14.78
N SER A 125 -8.51 -12.86 13.97
CA SER A 125 -9.77 -12.11 14.10
C SER A 125 -10.63 -12.33 12.87
N ASP A 126 -11.93 -12.50 13.08
CA ASP A 126 -12.91 -12.64 12.00
C ASP A 126 -14.25 -12.00 12.43
N ALA A 127 -15.24 -11.99 11.53
CA ALA A 127 -16.55 -11.41 11.76
C ALA A 127 -17.67 -12.32 11.24
N PHE A 128 -18.75 -12.40 12.01
CA PHE A 128 -19.99 -13.01 11.55
C PHE A 128 -20.65 -12.16 10.45
N VAL A 129 -21.58 -12.78 9.73
CA VAL A 129 -22.40 -12.10 8.70
C VAL A 129 -23.12 -10.87 9.25
N CYS A 130 -23.50 -10.87 10.53
CA CYS A 130 -24.12 -9.74 11.21
C CYS A 130 -23.14 -8.61 11.62
N GLY A 131 -21.86 -8.69 11.25
CA GLY A 131 -20.83 -7.69 11.55
C GLY A 131 -20.21 -7.79 12.95
N ARG A 132 -20.74 -8.66 13.83
CA ARG A 132 -20.14 -8.93 15.14
C ARG A 132 -18.79 -9.62 14.96
N ARG A 133 -17.74 -9.02 15.52
CA ARG A 133 -16.37 -9.57 15.48
C ARG A 133 -16.17 -10.62 16.57
N PHE A 134 -15.33 -11.60 16.27
CA PHE A 134 -14.82 -12.57 17.23
C PHE A 134 -13.32 -12.79 17.01
N ARG A 135 -12.67 -13.39 17.99
CA ARG A 135 -11.25 -13.74 17.94
C ARG A 135 -11.05 -15.19 18.29
N ILE A 136 -9.99 -15.77 17.74
CA ILE A 136 -9.54 -17.12 18.04
C ILE A 136 -8.12 -16.99 18.61
N LEU A 137 -7.92 -17.42 19.86
CA LEU A 137 -6.59 -17.66 20.40
C LEU A 137 -6.08 -18.99 19.86
N ALA A 138 -4.96 -18.95 19.15
CA ALA A 138 -4.24 -20.13 18.72
C ALA A 138 -2.98 -20.32 19.58
N VAL A 139 -2.86 -21.48 20.20
CA VAL A 139 -1.67 -21.90 20.95
C VAL A 139 -1.02 -23.04 20.18
N VAL A 140 0.24 -22.88 19.79
CA VAL A 140 0.97 -23.83 18.95
C VAL A 140 2.31 -24.17 19.58
N ASP A 141 2.68 -25.45 19.57
CA ASP A 141 4.04 -25.87 19.91
C ASP A 141 4.99 -25.61 18.74
N ASP A 142 6.09 -24.90 19.00
CA ASP A 142 7.02 -24.47 17.96
C ASP A 142 7.86 -25.63 17.39
N PHE A 143 8.02 -26.74 18.12
CA PHE A 143 8.78 -27.90 17.68
C PHE A 143 7.92 -28.87 16.88
N SER A 144 6.83 -29.39 17.48
CA SER A 144 5.97 -30.39 16.85
C SER A 144 5.00 -29.80 15.83
N ARG A 145 4.80 -28.46 15.85
CA ARG A 145 3.74 -27.76 15.10
C ARG A 145 2.32 -28.19 15.48
N GLU A 146 2.18 -28.88 16.61
CA GLU A 146 0.89 -29.26 17.15
C GLU A 146 0.11 -28.03 17.60
N CYS A 147 -1.17 -27.97 17.24
CA CYS A 147 -2.08 -26.97 17.76
C CYS A 147 -2.62 -27.43 19.12
N LEU A 148 -2.14 -26.79 20.18
CA LEU A 148 -2.45 -27.15 21.56
C LEU A 148 -3.85 -26.67 21.97
N ALA A 149 -4.27 -25.50 21.48
CA ALA A 149 -5.62 -24.99 21.69
C ALA A 149 -6.06 -24.00 20.61
N LEU A 150 -7.36 -24.02 20.32
CA LEU A 150 -8.08 -23.02 19.54
C LEU A 150 -9.28 -22.55 20.34
N VAL A 151 -9.20 -21.33 20.89
CA VAL A 151 -10.26 -20.78 21.73
C VAL A 151 -10.92 -19.62 20.99
N ALA A 152 -12.11 -19.87 20.45
CA ALA A 152 -12.92 -18.87 19.77
C ALA A 152 -13.89 -18.22 20.76
N ASP A 153 -13.83 -16.88 20.89
CA ASP A 153 -14.80 -16.12 21.66
C ASP A 153 -14.95 -14.72 21.08
N THR A 154 -16.07 -14.09 21.39
CA THR A 154 -16.35 -12.69 21.05
C THR A 154 -15.64 -11.71 21.97
N SER A 155 -15.20 -12.17 23.15
CA SER A 155 -14.33 -11.42 24.06
C SER A 155 -13.30 -12.35 24.70
N LEU A 156 -12.02 -12.17 24.38
CA LEU A 156 -10.90 -12.89 24.99
C LEU A 156 -10.12 -11.93 25.89
N SER A 157 -10.55 -11.81 27.14
CA SER A 157 -9.83 -11.02 28.16
C SER A 157 -8.56 -11.74 28.62
N GLY A 158 -7.62 -11.01 29.23
CA GLY A 158 -6.41 -11.60 29.81
C GLY A 158 -6.73 -12.71 30.82
N ALA A 159 -7.78 -12.55 31.63
CA ALA A 159 -8.25 -13.58 32.56
C ALA A 159 -8.77 -14.84 31.85
N ARG A 160 -9.51 -14.68 30.74
CA ARG A 160 -9.94 -15.82 29.93
C ARG A 160 -8.73 -16.56 29.36
N VAL A 161 -7.79 -15.82 28.76
CA VAL A 161 -6.55 -16.39 28.21
C VAL A 161 -5.76 -17.14 29.29
N ALA A 162 -5.61 -16.55 30.49
CA ALA A 162 -4.90 -17.17 31.61
C ALA A 162 -5.53 -18.50 32.03
N ARG A 163 -6.87 -18.58 32.06
CA ARG A 163 -7.58 -19.82 32.38
C ARG A 163 -7.31 -20.92 31.35
N GLU A 164 -7.37 -20.62 30.06
CA GLU A 164 -7.10 -21.59 28.99
C GLU A 164 -5.65 -22.07 29.04
N LEU A 165 -4.70 -21.17 29.29
CA LEU A 165 -3.30 -21.54 29.48
C LEU A 165 -3.11 -22.39 30.74
N THR A 166 -3.82 -22.10 31.84
CA THR A 166 -3.73 -22.90 33.08
C THR A 166 -4.19 -24.34 32.84
N ALA A 167 -5.26 -24.54 32.08
CA ALA A 167 -5.73 -25.87 31.71
C ALA A 167 -4.67 -26.63 30.90
N LEU A 168 -4.10 -25.99 29.86
CA LEU A 168 -3.03 -26.58 29.05
C LEU A 168 -1.77 -26.93 29.87
N LEU A 169 -1.41 -26.08 30.82
CA LEU A 169 -0.28 -26.32 31.73
C LEU A 169 -0.53 -27.52 32.64
N GLY A 170 -1.78 -27.72 33.08
CA GLY A 170 -2.16 -28.88 33.88
C GLY A 170 -2.08 -30.20 33.10
N GLU A 171 -2.44 -30.18 31.82
CA GLU A 171 -2.44 -31.38 30.97
C GLU A 171 -1.04 -31.76 30.45
N ARG A 172 -0.24 -30.76 30.06
CA ARG A 172 1.03 -30.99 29.33
C ARG A 172 2.28 -30.64 30.12
N GLY A 173 2.11 -30.02 31.29
CA GLY A 173 3.20 -29.43 32.04
C GLY A 173 3.60 -28.05 31.53
N LYS A 174 4.55 -27.45 32.23
CA LYS A 174 4.99 -26.06 32.02
C LYS A 174 6.03 -25.97 30.90
N PRO A 175 5.82 -25.17 29.84
CA PRO A 175 6.85 -24.97 28.83
C PRO A 175 7.98 -24.09 29.37
N LEU A 176 9.16 -24.18 28.74
CA LEU A 176 10.29 -23.32 29.09
C LEU A 176 10.05 -21.86 28.67
N LEU A 177 9.34 -21.66 27.56
CA LEU A 177 9.09 -20.33 27.01
C LEU A 177 7.71 -20.21 26.36
N ILE A 178 6.99 -19.14 26.71
CA ILE A 178 5.81 -18.69 25.98
C ILE A 178 6.17 -17.43 25.19
N VAL A 179 5.86 -17.42 23.89
CA VAL A 179 6.07 -16.28 23.01
C VAL A 179 4.73 -15.76 22.53
N SER A 180 4.53 -14.45 22.69
CA SER A 180 3.41 -13.73 22.09
C SER A 180 3.84 -12.34 21.67
N ASP A 181 3.18 -11.79 20.67
CA ASP A 181 3.32 -10.39 20.26
C ASP A 181 2.18 -9.50 20.79
N ASN A 182 1.27 -10.06 21.60
CA ASN A 182 0.12 -9.38 22.15
C ASN A 182 0.26 -9.15 23.67
N VAL A 183 -0.10 -7.94 24.11
CA VAL A 183 0.04 -7.49 25.51
C VAL A 183 -0.91 -8.27 26.45
N LEU A 184 -2.09 -8.69 25.96
CA LEU A 184 -3.03 -9.47 26.77
C LEU A 184 -2.45 -10.81 27.23
N CYS A 185 -1.61 -11.45 26.39
CA CYS A 185 -0.93 -12.68 26.76
C CYS A 185 0.16 -12.46 27.82
N ARG A 186 0.78 -11.26 27.83
CA ARG A 186 1.75 -10.89 28.85
C ARG A 186 1.10 -10.82 30.23
N GLU A 187 -0.03 -10.12 30.34
CA GLU A 187 -0.77 -9.99 31.59
C GLU A 187 -1.24 -11.36 32.09
N ALA A 188 -1.75 -12.19 31.18
CA ALA A 188 -2.17 -13.54 31.50
C ALA A 188 -1.02 -14.39 32.07
N ALA A 189 0.16 -14.37 31.44
CA ALA A 189 1.25 -15.24 31.86
C ALA A 189 2.23 -14.66 32.91
N ALA A 190 2.13 -13.37 33.23
CA ALA A 190 2.81 -12.78 34.39
C ALA A 190 2.37 -13.44 35.72
N GLY A 191 1.13 -13.94 35.79
CA GLY A 191 0.62 -14.70 36.95
C GLY A 191 1.22 -16.10 37.14
N PHE A 192 1.98 -16.63 36.16
CA PHE A 192 2.46 -18.03 36.17
C PHE A 192 3.98 -18.18 36.37
N GLY A 193 4.68 -17.10 36.70
CA GLY A 193 6.14 -17.12 36.88
C GLY A 193 6.88 -17.64 35.64
N GLN A 194 6.39 -17.28 34.44
CA GLN A 194 6.98 -17.65 33.16
C GLN A 194 7.66 -16.45 32.51
N GLN A 195 8.83 -16.67 31.93
CA GLN A 195 9.52 -15.64 31.16
C GLN A 195 8.84 -15.54 29.80
N ILE A 196 8.00 -14.53 29.60
CA ILE A 196 7.35 -14.29 28.31
C ILE A 196 8.27 -13.43 27.46
N SER A 197 8.83 -14.02 26.42
CA SER A 197 9.54 -13.23 25.41
C SER A 197 8.52 -12.55 24.51
N MET A 198 8.41 -11.22 24.61
CA MET A 198 7.64 -10.47 23.63
C MET A 198 8.43 -10.44 22.32
N ARG A 199 7.86 -11.02 21.27
CA ARG A 199 8.19 -10.54 19.93
C ARG A 199 7.69 -9.10 19.90
N ARG A 200 8.58 -8.11 19.94
CA ARG A 200 8.22 -6.72 19.66
C ARG A 200 7.74 -6.64 18.21
N GLN A 201 6.49 -7.01 17.94
CA GLN A 201 5.76 -6.36 16.90
C GLN A 201 5.54 -4.94 17.39
N SER A 202 6.11 -3.98 16.68
CA SER A 202 5.77 -2.56 16.84
C SER A 202 4.32 -2.38 16.40
N SER A 203 3.38 -2.73 17.29
CA SER A 203 1.95 -2.53 17.12
C SER A 203 1.68 -1.04 17.29
N ALA A 204 1.59 -0.35 16.16
CA ALA A 204 0.98 0.96 16.09
C ALA A 204 -0.53 0.78 16.35
N ARG A 205 -0.96 0.84 17.61
CA ARG A 205 -2.35 1.12 17.94
C ARG A 205 -2.68 2.50 17.37
N HIS A 206 -3.40 2.51 16.24
CA HIS A 206 -4.29 3.61 15.91
C HIS A 206 -5.54 3.42 16.78
N ALA A 207 -5.68 4.28 17.79
CA ALA A 207 -7.00 4.73 18.21
C ALA A 207 -7.25 6.05 17.46
N ILE A 208 -8.49 6.22 17.03
CA ILE A 208 -9.06 7.44 16.44
C ILE A 208 -8.86 8.62 17.39
#